data_AF-A0A4T0GDY6-F1
#
_entry.id   AF-A0A4T0GDY6-F1
#
_cell.length_a   1.000
_cell.length_b   1.000
_cell.length_c   1.000
_cell.angle_alpha   90.00
_cell.angle_beta   90.00
_cell.angle_gamma   90.00
#
_symmetry.space_group_name_H-M   'P 1'
#
loop_
_entity.id
_entity.type
_entity.pdbx_description
1 polymer ?
#
loop_
_entity_poly.entity_id
_entity_poly.type
_entity_poly.pdbx_seq_one_letter_code
_entity_poly.pdbx_strand_id
1 'polypeptide(L)' 'MERPLQPPTLFKPISSVPVTDEQAQILLNAFLDNYKDPTPTKAALERLRAGMLGEDVEYDQYEQDEVHEDYDAGGMAQ' A
#
# COMPACT_ATOMS: atom_id res chain seq x y z
N MET A 1 -23.81 0.79 17.47
CA MET A 1 -23.12 1.75 18.37
C MET A 1 -22.33 2.68 17.46
N GLU A 2 -22.60 3.99 17.47
CA GLU A 2 -21.86 4.96 16.65
C GLU A 2 -20.44 5.09 17.19
N ARG A 3 -19.41 4.92 16.35
CA ARG A 3 -18.01 5.14 16.78
C ARG A 3 -17.85 6.62 17.12
N PRO A 4 -17.19 6.99 18.23
CA PRO A 4 -16.87 8.38 18.50
C PRO A 4 -15.98 8.92 17.37
N LEU A 5 -16.41 10.02 16.73
CA LEU A 5 -15.63 10.71 15.71
C LEU A 5 -14.38 11.29 16.36
N GLN A 6 -13.22 10.69 16.09
CA GLN A 6 -11.95 11.31 16.46
C GLN A 6 -11.84 12.66 15.72
N PRO A 7 -11.49 13.74 16.42
CA PRO A 7 -11.26 15.02 15.77
C PRO A 7 -10.09 14.89 14.78
N PRO A 8 -10.12 15.61 13.65
CA PRO A 8 -9.07 15.52 12.65
C PRO A 8 -7.74 16.03 13.21
N THR A 9 -6.65 15.32 12.92
CA THR A 9 -5.29 15.76 13.26
C THR A 9 -4.86 16.88 12.34
N LEU A 10 -4.49 18.03 12.90
CA LEU A 10 -3.98 19.17 12.14
C LEU A 10 -2.46 19.04 11.95
N PHE A 11 -2.03 18.79 10.71
CA PHE A 11 -0.62 18.81 10.33
C PHE A 11 -0.27 20.13 9.63
N LYS A 12 0.73 20.84 10.14
CA LYS A 12 1.35 21.99 9.46
C LYS A 12 2.78 21.61 9.07
N PRO A 13 3.11 21.50 7.76
CA PRO A 13 4.46 21.16 7.35
C PRO A 13 5.42 22.26 7.82
N ILE A 14 6.50 21.85 8.49
CA ILE A 14 7.54 22.76 8.99
C ILE A 14 8.56 23.06 7.88
N SER A 15 8.89 22.06 7.07
CA SER A 15 9.77 22.19 5.91
C SER A 15 9.57 21.03 4.94
N SER A 16 10.11 21.19 3.72
CA SER A 16 10.26 20.13 2.72
C SER A 16 11.69 20.17 2.21
N VAL A 17 12.37 19.02 2.21
CA VAL A 17 13.77 18.91 1.79
C VAL A 17 13.83 17.83 0.71
N PRO A 18 14.41 18.11 -0.48
CA PRO A 18 14.61 17.09 -1.49
C PRO A 18 15.63 16.06 -0.98
N VAL A 19 15.36 14.79 -1.25
CA VAL A 19 16.27 13.67 -0.94
C VAL A 19 16.88 13.13 -2.22
N THR A 20 18.13 12.69 -2.15
CA THR A 20 18.77 11.96 -3.25
C THR A 20 18.26 10.53 -3.32
N ASP A 21 18.48 9.84 -4.45
CA ASP A 21 18.09 8.43 -4.60
C ASP A 21 18.71 7.53 -3.53
N GLU A 22 20.00 7.76 -3.19
CA GLU A 22 20.69 7.04 -2.13
C GLU A 22 20.03 7.27 -0.76
N GLN A 23 19.67 8.52 -0.43
CA GLN A 23 18.96 8.84 0.81
C GLN A 23 17.57 8.20 0.84
N ALA A 24 16.85 8.21 -0.29
CA ALA A 24 15.56 7.58 -0.41
C ALA A 24 15.64 6.06 -0.21
N GLN A 25 16.66 5.39 -0.75
CA GLN A 25 16.90 3.95 -0.52
C GLN A 25 17.18 3.64 0.95
N ILE A 26 18.01 4.46 1.62
CA ILE A 26 18.31 4.31 3.05
C ILE A 26 17.03 4.41 3.88
N LEU A 27 16.21 5.44 3.63
CA LEU A 27 14.95 5.64 4.34
C LEU A 27 13.98 4.49 4.09
N LEU A 28 13.85 4.05 2.84
CA LEU A 28 12.95 2.97 2.45
C LEU A 28 13.29 1.64 3.14
N ASN A 29 14.57 1.28 3.19
CA ASN A 29 15.03 0.09 3.92
C ASN A 29 14.73 0.20 5.41
N ALA A 30 15.02 1.36 6.02
CA ALA A 30 14.72 1.59 7.44
C ALA A 30 13.21 1.49 7.75
N PHE A 31 12.33 1.94 6.83
CA PHE A 31 10.89 1.73 6.99
C PHE A 31 10.50 0.26 6.89
N LEU A 32 11.03 -0.47 5.91
CA LEU A 32 10.75 -1.90 5.73
C LEU A 32 11.15 -2.73 6.95
N ASP A 33 12.27 -2.42 7.59
CA ASP A 33 12.74 -3.09 8.80
C ASP A 33 11.75 -2.98 9.98
N ASN A 34 10.90 -1.95 9.99
CA ASN A 34 9.88 -1.77 11.01
C ASN A 34 8.63 -2.65 10.79
N TYR A 35 8.42 -3.19 9.59
CA TYR A 35 7.28 -4.06 9.29
C TYR A 35 7.63 -5.54 9.49
N LYS A 36 7.28 -6.06 10.65
CA LYS A 36 7.48 -7.48 11.00
C LYS A 36 6.49 -8.40 10.30
N ASP A 37 5.27 -7.93 10.10
CA ASP A 37 4.18 -8.68 9.47
C ASP A 37 4.02 -8.29 7.98
N PRO A 38 3.56 -9.22 7.13
CA PRO A 38 3.17 -8.89 5.76
C PRO A 38 1.92 -8.00 5.79
N THR A 39 2.11 -6.72 5.46
CA THR A 39 1.02 -5.74 5.37
C THR A 39 0.97 -5.17 3.96
N PRO A 40 -0.20 -4.69 3.49
CA PRO A 40 -0.30 -4.02 2.19
C PRO A 40 0.70 -2.86 2.05
N THR A 41 0.95 -2.13 3.14
CA THR A 41 1.94 -1.05 3.18
C THR A 41 3.37 -1.56 2.99
N LYS A 42 3.76 -2.64 3.69
CA LYS A 42 5.09 -3.26 3.52
C LYS A 42 5.31 -3.65 2.06
N ALA A 43 4.33 -4.29 1.45
CA ALA A 43 4.44 -4.71 0.06
C ALA A 43 4.48 -3.56 -0.94
N ALA A 44 3.75 -2.47 -0.69
CA ALA A 44 3.90 -1.26 -1.49
C ALA A 44 5.34 -0.68 -1.39
N LEU A 45 5.94 -0.72 -0.20
CA LEU A 45 7.32 -0.27 0.02
C LEU A 45 8.35 -1.22 -0.64
N GLU A 46 8.12 -2.54 -0.64
CA GLU A 46 8.97 -3.52 -1.34
C GLU A 46 8.95 -3.30 -2.86
N ARG A 47 7.77 -3.05 -3.42
CA ARG A 47 7.61 -2.71 -4.85
C ARG A 47 8.31 -1.39 -5.20
N LEU A 48 8.18 -0.38 -4.36
CA LEU A 48 8.90 0.88 -4.52
C LEU A 48 10.43 0.64 -4.54
N ARG A 49 10.93 -0.22 -3.65
CA ARG A 49 12.35 -0.55 -3.57
C ARG A 49 12.85 -1.20 -4.85
N ALA A 50 12.13 -2.21 -5.34
CA ALA A 50 12.48 -2.88 -6.59
C ALA A 50 12.43 -1.92 -7.79
N GLY A 51 11.42 -1.05 -7.86
CA GLY A 51 11.33 -0.01 -8.89
C GLY A 51 12.51 0.98 -8.87
N MET A 52 13.03 1.34 -7.69
CA MET A 52 14.22 2.19 -7.56
C MET A 52 15.52 1.49 -7.99
N LEU A 53 15.57 0.15 -7.89
CA LEU A 53 16.73 -0.65 -8.32
C LEU A 53 16.66 -1.07 -9.79
N GLY A 54 15.54 -0.79 -10.47
CA GLY A 54 15.30 -1.23 -11.85
C GLY A 54 15.00 -2.74 -11.96
N GLU A 55 14.51 -3.35 -10.87
CA GLU A 55 14.11 -4.75 -10.84
C GLU A 55 12.65 -4.89 -11.33
N ASP A 56 12.37 -5.95 -12.10
CA ASP A 56 11.00 -6.26 -12.52
C ASP A 56 10.19 -6.72 -11.30
N VAL A 57 9.11 -5.98 -11.01
CA VAL A 57 8.17 -6.29 -9.93
C VAL A 57 7.01 -7.07 -10.51
N GLU A 58 6.86 -8.34 -10.15
CA GLU A 58 5.65 -9.10 -10.48
C GLU A 58 4.45 -8.53 -9.69
N TYR A 59 3.42 -8.09 -10.42
CA TYR A 59 2.22 -7.47 -9.86
C TYR A 59 1.22 -8.50 -9.26
N ASP A 60 1.53 -9.79 -9.34
CA ASP A 60 0.55 -10.88 -9.29
C ASP A 60 -0.10 -11.18 -7.92
N GLN A 61 0.28 -10.50 -6.82
CA GLN A 61 -0.18 -10.89 -5.47
C GLN A 61 -1.12 -9.92 -4.75
N TYR A 62 -1.53 -8.79 -5.34
CA TYR A 62 -2.48 -7.86 -4.69
C TYR A 62 -3.79 -7.64 -5.44
N GLU A 63 -3.94 -8.16 -6.66
CA GLU A 63 -5.20 -8.09 -7.41
C GLU A 63 -6.10 -9.32 -7.21
N GLN A 64 -5.71 -10.27 -6.35
CA GLN A 64 -6.38 -11.57 -6.21
C GLN A 64 -7.24 -11.72 -4.93
N ASP A 65 -7.46 -10.62 -4.20
CA ASP A 65 -8.41 -10.57 -3.07
C ASP A 65 -9.59 -9.61 -3.31
N GLU A 66 -9.87 -9.22 -4.57
CA GLU A 66 -11.23 -8.77 -4.94
C GLU A 66 -12.11 -10.02 -5.12
N VAL A 67 -12.74 -10.37 -4.00
CA VAL A 67 -13.72 -11.44 -3.84
C VAL A 67 -14.84 -11.34 -4.88
N HIS A 68 -15.08 -12.46 -5.56
CA HIS A 68 -16.31 -12.88 -6.26
C HIS A 68 -17.60 -12.21 -5.73
N GLU A 69 -18.29 -11.47 -6.59
CA GLU A 69 -19.75 -11.55 -6.67
C GLU A 69 -20.09 -12.30 -7.96
N ASP A 70 -20.21 -13.62 -7.85
CA ASP A 70 -21.03 -14.40 -8.78
C ASP A 70 -22.47 -13.86 -8.69
N TYR A 71 -22.86 -13.02 -9.63
CA TYR A 71 -24.27 -12.74 -9.87
C TYR A 71 -24.90 -14.01 -10.43
N ASP A 72 -25.42 -14.85 -9.53
CA ASP A 72 -26.46 -15.83 -9.83
C ASP A 72 -27.66 -15.10 -10.45
N ALA A 73 -27.69 -15.07 -11.78
CA ALA A 73 -28.87 -14.71 -12.56
C ALA A 73 -29.40 -15.96 -13.29
N GLY A 74 -29.58 -17.05 -12.55
CA GLY A 74 -30.40 -18.18 -12.97
C GLY A 74 -31.89 -17.91 -12.78
N GLY A 75 -32.58 -17.56 -13.88
CA GLY A 75 -33.98 -17.97 -14.09
C GLY A 75 -35.05 -16.89 -14.03
N MET A 76 -35.53 -16.46 -15.21
CA MET A 76 -36.94 -16.20 -15.46
C MET A 76 -37.27 -16.51 -16.93
N ALA A 77 -38.14 -17.52 -17.07
CA ALA A 77 -38.97 -17.95 -18.20
C ALA A 77 -39.10 -17.03 -19.44
N GLN A 78 -39.03 -17.66 -20.62
CA GLN A 78 -40.09 -17.56 -21.65
C GLN A 78 -40.34 -18.95 -22.25
#